data_AF-A0A7W0YME3-F1
#
_entry.id   AF-A0A7W0YME3-F1
#
_cell.length_a   1.000
_cell.length_b   1.000
_cell.length_c   1.000
_cell.angle_alpha   90.00
_cell.angle_beta   90.00
_cell.angle_gamma   90.00
#
_symmetry.space_group_name_H-M   'P 1'
#
loop_
_entity.id
_entity.type
_entity.pdbx_description
1 polymer ?
#
loop_
_entity_poly.entity_id
_entity_poly.type
_entity_poly.pdbx_seq_one_letter_code
_entity_poly.pdbx_strand_id
1 'polypeptide(L)'
;MLDEYANAEVLWERFGFDNGAFEDSLRALGFHIPAAVGSNYFHTILSLPSLLNAAHVHRAAEELPEGVADPALVDRLLDRSRVAAYLKARGYRYVFFPSLWWKSTRSAPLADSVVQVWPGFHPVRAASRTEFRRVVQEGSVLRYLTRRGPLDADHLRRTLGAFEELPSVEGPVFAFAHVLSPHSPYVLDPECGVPTGVAAAHRKEGYIGQLRCLNTMLLDVVTRLLRESDVAPVILLQGDHGTSTLRYSESPSADRVPADASRERFGAFGAYYLPDSGEVAFGDTVTVVNVLGNVLRHYLGADLPREPDDRYLSLEGSAYDFHRAIEPPPGDTARASSPRRLRRGT
;
A
#
# COMPACT_ATOMS: atom_id res chain seq x y z
N MET A 1 4.60 -1.26 -1.98
CA MET A 1 3.49 -0.87 -1.09
C MET A 1 2.62 0.14 -1.83
N LEU A 2 1.30 -0.04 -1.80
CA LEU A 2 0.30 0.64 -2.64
C LEU A 2 -0.64 1.47 -1.74
N ASP A 3 -0.65 2.79 -1.90
CA ASP A 3 -1.36 3.74 -1.01
C ASP A 3 -2.89 3.70 -1.22
N GLU A 4 -3.64 3.45 -0.14
CA GLU A 4 -5.09 3.24 -0.10
C GLU A 4 -5.59 2.04 -0.93
N TYR A 5 -4.74 1.07 -1.29
CA TYR A 5 -5.24 -0.12 -2.00
C TYR A 5 -6.05 -0.98 -1.03
N ALA A 6 -7.37 -0.85 -1.12
CA ALA A 6 -8.34 -1.63 -0.36
C ALA A 6 -8.49 -3.10 -0.81
N ASN A 7 -8.78 -4.00 0.14
CA ASN A 7 -9.07 -5.41 -0.16
C ASN A 7 -10.44 -5.62 -0.86
N ALA A 8 -10.69 -6.83 -1.37
CA ALA A 8 -11.91 -7.15 -2.12
C ALA A 8 -13.22 -6.86 -1.36
N GLU A 9 -13.26 -7.14 -0.06
CA GLU A 9 -14.43 -6.87 0.78
C GLU A 9 -14.76 -5.37 0.79
N VAL A 10 -13.78 -4.53 1.05
CA VAL A 10 -13.95 -3.06 1.04
C VAL A 10 -14.31 -2.56 -0.35
N LEU A 11 -13.65 -3.07 -1.41
CA LEU A 11 -13.96 -2.70 -2.79
C LEU A 11 -15.43 -3.01 -3.16
N TRP A 12 -15.92 -4.16 -2.74
CA TRP A 12 -17.30 -4.57 -2.95
C TRP A 12 -18.27 -3.70 -2.13
N GLU A 13 -18.08 -3.59 -0.82
CA GLU A 13 -19.01 -2.90 0.07
C GLU A 13 -19.11 -1.40 -0.19
N ARG A 14 -17.97 -0.76 -0.52
CA ARG A 14 -17.90 0.70 -0.65
C ARG A 14 -18.11 1.18 -2.07
N PHE A 15 -17.66 0.40 -3.05
CA PHE A 15 -17.67 0.81 -4.45
C PHE A 15 -18.55 -0.08 -5.33
N GLY A 16 -19.03 -1.23 -4.84
CA GLY A 16 -19.72 -2.22 -5.68
C GLY A 16 -18.83 -2.74 -6.80
N PHE A 17 -17.51 -2.76 -6.57
CA PHE A 17 -16.52 -3.16 -7.55
C PHE A 17 -16.00 -4.56 -7.23
N ASP A 18 -16.16 -5.47 -8.17
CA ASP A 18 -15.58 -6.81 -8.12
C ASP A 18 -14.17 -6.79 -8.73
N ASN A 19 -13.17 -7.06 -7.88
CA ASN A 19 -11.76 -7.12 -8.27
C ASN A 19 -11.30 -8.55 -8.61
N GLY A 20 -12.22 -9.53 -8.63
CA GLY A 20 -11.92 -10.96 -8.74
C GLY A 20 -11.10 -11.33 -9.98
N ALA A 21 -11.37 -10.71 -11.13
CA ALA A 21 -10.62 -10.99 -12.36
C ALA A 21 -9.11 -10.67 -12.23
N PHE A 22 -8.75 -9.60 -11.51
CA PHE A 22 -7.36 -9.26 -11.25
C PHE A 22 -6.73 -10.25 -10.27
N GLU A 23 -7.43 -10.58 -9.18
CA GLU A 23 -6.96 -11.55 -8.20
C GLU A 23 -6.79 -12.94 -8.80
N ASP A 24 -7.70 -13.39 -9.65
CA ASP A 24 -7.62 -14.67 -10.35
C ASP A 24 -6.45 -14.70 -11.33
N SER A 25 -6.15 -13.57 -11.98
CA SER A 25 -4.95 -13.44 -12.81
C SER A 25 -3.67 -13.58 -11.99
N LEU A 26 -3.62 -12.97 -10.80
CA LEU A 26 -2.49 -13.15 -9.87
C LEU A 26 -2.39 -14.60 -9.36
N ARG A 27 -3.51 -15.22 -8.99
CA ARG A 27 -3.54 -16.64 -8.57
C ARG A 27 -3.03 -17.56 -9.69
N ALA A 28 -3.41 -17.29 -10.95
CA ALA A 28 -2.94 -18.04 -12.10
C ALA A 28 -1.41 -17.88 -12.33
N LEU A 29 -0.82 -16.77 -11.90
CA LEU A 29 0.63 -16.56 -11.86
C LEU A 29 1.32 -17.18 -10.62
N GLY A 30 0.57 -17.82 -9.72
CA GLY A 30 1.10 -18.45 -8.51
C GLY A 30 1.17 -17.55 -7.29
N PHE A 31 0.50 -16.39 -7.30
CA PHE A 31 0.38 -15.57 -6.10
C PHE A 31 -0.58 -16.21 -5.08
N HIS A 32 -0.15 -16.26 -3.82
CA HIS A 32 -1.01 -16.48 -2.68
C HIS A 32 -1.74 -15.17 -2.32
N ILE A 33 -3.06 -15.26 -2.20
CA ILE A 33 -3.92 -14.17 -1.74
C ILE A 33 -4.64 -14.67 -0.49
N PRO A 34 -4.23 -14.25 0.73
CA PRO A 34 -4.87 -14.70 1.96
C PRO A 34 -6.36 -14.32 1.98
N ALA A 35 -7.15 -15.11 2.71
CA ALA A 35 -8.58 -14.84 2.88
C ALA A 35 -8.83 -13.48 3.58
N ALA A 36 -7.96 -13.10 4.51
CA ALA A 36 -8.01 -11.81 5.19
C ALA A 36 -6.63 -11.13 5.22
N VAL A 37 -6.51 -10.02 4.51
CA VAL A 37 -5.38 -9.09 4.63
C VAL A 37 -5.86 -7.77 5.22
N GLY A 38 -5.11 -7.26 6.19
CA GLY A 38 -5.43 -5.99 6.84
C GLY A 38 -4.21 -5.19 7.25
N SER A 39 -4.40 -3.88 7.35
CA SER A 39 -3.43 -2.99 7.98
C SER A 39 -3.51 -3.10 9.50
N ASN A 40 -2.39 -2.84 10.17
CA ASN A 40 -2.34 -2.64 11.61
C ASN A 40 -2.64 -1.19 12.01
N TYR A 41 -2.61 -0.25 11.07
CA TYR A 41 -2.71 1.18 11.31
C TYR A 41 -3.56 1.90 10.26
N PHE A 42 -4.17 3.02 10.64
CA PHE A 42 -4.96 3.86 9.71
C PHE A 42 -4.11 4.70 8.77
N HIS A 43 -2.83 4.88 9.03
CA HIS A 43 -2.04 5.90 8.34
C HIS A 43 -0.80 5.30 7.72
N THR A 44 -0.49 5.69 6.49
CA THR A 44 0.71 5.22 5.80
C THR A 44 1.99 5.57 6.55
N ILE A 45 2.03 6.72 7.27
CA ILE A 45 3.16 7.11 8.14
C ILE A 45 3.46 6.06 9.23
N LEU A 46 2.50 5.21 9.57
CA LEU A 46 2.66 4.12 10.55
C LEU A 46 2.81 2.76 9.84
N SER A 47 2.04 2.50 8.78
CA SER A 47 2.09 1.23 8.05
C SER A 47 3.45 0.97 7.39
N LEU A 48 4.09 2.00 6.81
CA LEU A 48 5.39 1.89 6.16
C LEU A 48 6.51 1.47 7.14
N PRO A 49 6.78 2.21 8.23
CA PRO A 49 7.80 1.80 9.19
C PRO A 49 7.43 0.49 9.88
N SER A 50 6.15 0.19 10.08
CA SER A 50 5.72 -1.10 10.63
C SER A 50 6.13 -2.27 9.75
N LEU A 51 5.89 -2.17 8.44
CA LEU A 51 6.30 -3.17 7.45
C LEU A 51 7.83 -3.29 7.41
N LEU A 52 8.53 -2.18 7.18
CA LEU A 52 9.98 -2.14 6.95
C LEU A 52 10.83 -2.44 8.19
N ASN A 53 10.22 -2.53 9.37
CA ASN A 53 10.87 -2.97 10.60
C ASN A 53 10.33 -4.30 11.12
N ALA A 54 9.32 -4.89 10.47
CA ALA A 54 8.61 -6.09 10.92
C ALA A 54 8.22 -6.02 12.41
N ALA A 55 7.77 -4.83 12.84
CA ALA A 55 7.52 -4.51 14.24
C ALA A 55 6.44 -3.44 14.35
N HIS A 56 5.63 -3.48 15.40
CA HIS A 56 4.67 -2.41 15.66
C HIS A 56 5.37 -1.08 16.00
N VAL A 57 4.84 0.01 15.47
CA VAL A 57 5.30 1.38 15.75
C VAL A 57 4.86 1.85 17.14
N HIS A 58 3.72 1.36 17.65
CA HIS A 58 3.11 1.87 18.89
C HIS A 58 4.09 1.82 20.08
N ARG A 59 4.87 0.74 20.23
CA ARG A 59 5.85 0.59 21.31
C ARG A 59 6.93 1.67 21.28
N ALA A 60 7.41 2.03 20.10
CA ALA A 60 8.41 3.09 19.95
C ALA A 60 7.82 4.50 20.21
N ALA A 61 6.50 4.64 20.04
CA ALA A 61 5.80 5.89 20.30
C ALA A 61 5.42 6.09 21.77
N GLU A 62 5.38 5.02 22.59
CA GLU A 62 5.17 5.12 24.05
C GLU A 62 6.27 5.94 24.76
N GLU A 63 7.46 6.05 24.15
CA GLU A 63 8.55 6.88 24.67
C GLU A 63 8.38 8.38 24.35
N LEU A 64 7.41 8.74 23.51
CA LEU A 64 7.16 10.14 23.16
C LEU A 64 6.29 10.82 24.21
N PRO A 65 6.52 12.12 24.49
CA PRO A 65 5.59 12.92 25.26
C PRO A 65 4.18 12.92 24.65
N GLU A 66 3.15 12.98 25.49
CA GLU A 66 1.76 13.11 25.05
C GLU A 66 1.58 14.32 24.12
N GLY A 67 0.76 14.16 23.08
CA GLY A 67 0.45 15.21 22.11
C GLY A 67 1.52 15.45 21.05
N VAL A 68 2.64 14.71 21.06
CA VAL A 68 3.58 14.73 19.94
C VAL A 68 2.92 14.05 18.73
N ALA A 69 2.99 14.70 17.58
CA ALA A 69 2.57 14.16 16.28
C ALA A 69 3.67 14.34 15.21
N ASP A 70 4.91 14.64 15.64
CA ASP A 70 6.03 14.92 14.74
C ASP A 70 6.41 13.68 13.91
N PRO A 71 6.54 13.79 12.57
CA PRO A 71 7.04 12.72 11.73
C PRO A 71 8.48 12.26 12.05
N ALA A 72 9.24 12.94 12.91
CA ALA A 72 10.63 12.58 13.22
C ALA A 72 10.84 11.12 13.68
N LEU A 73 9.89 10.55 14.45
CA LEU A 73 9.95 9.14 14.84
C LEU A 73 9.84 8.22 13.62
N VAL A 74 8.80 8.41 12.81
CA VAL A 74 8.53 7.55 11.65
C VAL A 74 9.59 7.72 10.56
N ASP A 75 10.07 8.93 10.30
CA ASP A 75 11.18 9.20 9.38
C ASP A 75 12.45 8.46 9.84
N ARG A 76 12.75 8.47 11.15
CA ARG A 76 13.90 7.73 11.71
C ARG A 76 13.74 6.21 11.56
N LEU A 77 12.54 5.68 11.78
CA LEU A 77 12.26 4.25 11.63
C LEU A 77 12.37 3.79 10.17
N LEU A 78 12.04 4.65 9.22
CA LEU A 78 12.22 4.39 7.79
C LEU A 78 13.70 4.46 7.39
N ASP A 79 14.39 5.52 7.80
CA ASP A 79 15.82 5.71 7.53
C ASP A 79 16.69 4.57 8.09
N ARG A 80 16.23 3.96 9.19
CA ARG A 80 16.89 2.85 9.88
C ARG A 80 16.12 1.53 9.76
N SER A 81 15.47 1.28 8.63
CA SER A 81 14.73 0.04 8.37
C SER A 81 15.55 -1.20 8.77
N ARG A 82 15.05 -1.94 9.77
CA ARG A 82 15.66 -3.18 10.25
C ARG A 82 15.72 -4.23 9.14
N VAL A 83 14.68 -4.31 8.30
CA VAL A 83 14.64 -5.26 7.18
C VAL A 83 15.73 -4.93 6.15
N ALA A 84 15.85 -3.66 5.74
CA ALA A 84 16.87 -3.25 4.79
C ALA A 84 18.28 -3.52 5.34
N ALA A 85 18.55 -3.15 6.60
CA ALA A 85 19.84 -3.42 7.25
C ALA A 85 20.15 -4.92 7.34
N TYR A 86 19.16 -5.74 7.70
CA TYR A 86 19.30 -7.20 7.81
C TYR A 86 19.64 -7.87 6.47
N LEU A 87 18.96 -7.45 5.39
CA LEU A 87 19.18 -7.97 4.03
C LEU A 87 20.53 -7.51 3.48
N LYS A 88 20.90 -6.24 3.68
CA LYS A 88 22.22 -5.73 3.27
C LYS A 88 23.37 -6.48 3.93
N ALA A 89 23.24 -6.79 5.22
CA ALA A 89 24.25 -7.58 5.94
C ALA A 89 24.44 -9.00 5.37
N ARG A 90 23.52 -9.47 4.51
CA ARG A 90 23.56 -10.75 3.78
C ARG A 90 23.89 -10.60 2.31
N GLY A 91 24.37 -9.43 1.90
CA GLY A 91 24.81 -9.17 0.52
C GLY A 91 23.70 -8.73 -0.42
N TYR A 92 22.47 -8.50 0.05
CA TYR A 92 21.42 -7.95 -0.79
C TYR A 92 21.72 -6.49 -1.13
N ARG A 93 21.62 -6.15 -2.41
CA ARG A 93 21.62 -4.77 -2.89
C ARG A 93 20.25 -4.15 -2.66
N TYR A 94 20.20 -3.03 -1.96
CA TYR A 94 18.97 -2.30 -1.73
C TYR A 94 18.70 -1.29 -2.85
N VAL A 95 17.71 -1.58 -3.69
CA VAL A 95 17.21 -0.70 -4.76
C VAL A 95 15.94 0.01 -4.28
N PHE A 96 16.01 1.34 -4.16
CA PHE A 96 14.91 2.15 -3.66
C PHE A 96 14.24 2.96 -4.79
N PHE A 97 12.91 2.90 -4.83
CA PHE A 97 12.08 3.66 -5.75
C PHE A 97 11.37 4.76 -4.96
N PRO A 98 11.80 6.03 -5.09
CA PRO A 98 11.22 7.12 -4.32
C PRO A 98 9.79 7.40 -4.76
N SER A 99 8.92 7.68 -3.79
CA SER A 99 7.60 8.23 -4.08
C SER A 99 7.75 9.63 -4.69
N LEU A 100 6.82 10.03 -5.57
CA LEU A 100 6.95 11.29 -6.31
C LEU A 100 7.13 12.50 -5.38
N TRP A 101 6.25 12.67 -4.41
CA TRP A 101 6.13 13.93 -3.67
C TRP A 101 6.20 13.77 -2.15
N TRP A 102 5.89 12.58 -1.62
CA TRP A 102 5.72 12.42 -0.18
C TRP A 102 7.06 12.24 0.54
N LYS A 103 7.35 13.21 1.43
CA LYS A 103 8.67 13.42 2.06
C LYS A 103 9.30 12.16 2.64
N SER A 104 8.57 11.39 3.45
CA SER A 104 9.09 10.25 4.20
C SER A 104 9.59 9.10 3.31
N THR A 105 9.20 9.08 2.03
CA THR A 105 9.65 8.10 1.04
C THR A 105 10.31 8.74 -0.19
N ARG A 106 10.92 9.93 -0.04
CA ARG A 106 11.75 10.54 -1.09
C ARG A 106 13.20 10.06 -1.10
N SER A 107 13.67 9.53 0.02
CA SER A 107 15.03 9.00 0.19
C SER A 107 15.02 7.80 1.11
N ALA A 108 16.02 6.94 0.94
CA ALA A 108 16.31 5.85 1.85
C ALA A 108 17.83 5.81 2.06
N PRO A 109 18.37 6.29 3.20
CA PRO A 109 19.82 6.37 3.45
C PRO A 109 20.55 5.03 3.32
N LEU A 110 19.86 3.91 3.55
CA LEU A 110 20.42 2.57 3.40
C LEU A 110 20.46 2.08 1.95
N ALA A 111 19.84 2.77 0.98
CA ALA A 111 19.78 2.29 -0.41
C ALA A 111 21.15 2.35 -1.09
N ASP A 112 21.52 1.28 -1.79
CA ASP A 112 22.72 1.24 -2.64
C ASP A 112 22.49 1.97 -3.96
N SER A 113 21.24 1.97 -4.42
CA SER A 113 20.83 2.72 -5.62
C SER A 113 19.41 3.23 -5.49
N VAL A 114 19.21 4.47 -5.94
CA VAL A 114 17.91 5.12 -5.99
C VAL A 114 17.50 5.27 -7.45
N VAL A 115 16.34 4.72 -7.81
CA VAL A 115 15.81 4.76 -9.17
C VAL A 115 15.42 6.19 -9.54
N GLN A 116 16.01 6.70 -10.63
CA GLN A 116 15.70 8.02 -11.19
C GLN A 116 14.84 7.89 -12.45
N VAL A 117 13.51 7.86 -12.26
CA VAL A 117 12.54 7.76 -13.37
C VAL A 117 12.53 9.00 -14.27
N TRP A 118 12.99 10.13 -13.77
CA TRP A 118 13.21 11.36 -14.52
C TRP A 118 14.68 11.78 -14.45
N PRO A 119 15.48 11.47 -15.48
CA PRO A 119 16.87 11.91 -15.52
C PRO A 119 16.95 13.42 -15.77
N GLY A 120 18.00 14.03 -15.22
CA GLY A 120 18.30 15.46 -15.37
C GLY A 120 17.39 16.39 -14.55
N PHE A 121 17.75 17.67 -14.54
CA PHE A 121 16.97 18.71 -13.87
C PHE A 121 15.91 19.30 -14.81
N HIS A 122 14.67 19.38 -14.34
CA HIS A 122 13.59 20.11 -15.00
C HIS A 122 12.73 20.82 -13.94
N PRO A 123 12.55 22.15 -14.01
CA PRO A 123 11.96 22.92 -12.90
C PRO A 123 10.54 22.48 -12.55
N VAL A 124 9.71 22.14 -13.54
CA VAL A 124 8.34 21.67 -13.30
C VAL A 124 8.31 20.29 -12.62
N ARG A 125 9.28 19.41 -12.94
CA ARG A 125 9.40 18.08 -12.32
C ARG A 125 9.94 18.20 -10.89
N ALA A 126 10.88 19.12 -10.67
CA ALA A 126 11.39 19.44 -9.33
C ALA A 126 10.26 19.97 -8.43
N ALA A 127 9.44 20.90 -8.94
CA ALA A 127 8.28 21.40 -8.20
C ALA A 127 7.26 20.30 -7.87
N SER A 128 7.07 19.32 -8.77
CA SER A 128 6.18 18.18 -8.53
C SER A 128 6.63 17.22 -7.43
N ARG A 129 7.90 17.29 -7.00
CA ARG A 129 8.43 16.50 -5.87
C ARG A 129 8.16 17.11 -4.50
N THR A 130 7.34 18.16 -4.44
CA THR A 130 7.01 18.89 -3.21
C THR A 130 5.51 18.91 -2.97
N GLU A 131 5.13 18.79 -1.70
CA GLU A 131 3.74 19.03 -1.24
C GLU A 131 3.28 20.46 -1.56
N PHE A 132 4.21 21.40 -1.61
CA PHE A 132 3.93 22.81 -1.85
C PHE A 132 3.14 23.03 -3.15
N ARG A 133 3.49 22.31 -4.23
CA ARG A 133 2.73 22.38 -5.48
C ARG A 133 1.26 22.03 -5.25
N ARG A 134 0.97 21.02 -4.43
CA ARG A 134 -0.39 20.55 -4.14
C ARG A 134 -1.16 21.57 -3.32
N VAL A 135 -0.58 22.03 -2.21
CA VAL A 135 -1.20 23.04 -1.34
C VAL A 135 -1.53 24.31 -2.12
N VAL A 136 -0.59 24.81 -2.95
CA VAL A 136 -0.82 26.00 -3.78
C VAL A 136 -1.84 25.74 -4.88
N GLN A 137 -1.79 24.58 -5.55
CA GLN A 137 -2.77 24.24 -6.58
C GLN A 137 -4.18 24.04 -6.00
N GLU A 138 -4.32 23.46 -4.81
CA GLU A 138 -5.61 23.21 -4.16
C GLU A 138 -6.21 24.49 -3.55
N GLY A 139 -5.37 25.34 -2.96
CA GLY A 139 -5.77 26.60 -2.33
C GLY A 139 -5.95 27.78 -3.29
N SER A 140 -5.74 27.62 -4.60
CA SER A 140 -5.80 28.73 -5.57
C SER A 140 -6.64 28.46 -6.82
N VAL A 141 -6.87 29.50 -7.61
CA VAL A 141 -7.56 29.42 -8.92
C VAL A 141 -6.84 28.50 -9.92
N LEU A 142 -5.56 28.18 -9.68
CA LEU A 142 -4.80 27.24 -10.51
C LEU A 142 -5.43 25.85 -10.56
N ARG A 143 -6.26 25.45 -9.58
CA ARG A 143 -7.05 24.21 -9.66
C ARG A 143 -7.93 24.11 -10.90
N TYR A 144 -8.37 25.24 -11.44
CA TYR A 144 -9.23 25.32 -12.64
C TYR A 144 -8.42 25.53 -13.92
N LEU A 145 -7.19 26.02 -13.82
CA LEU A 145 -6.34 26.38 -14.96
C LEU A 145 -5.30 25.32 -15.31
N THR A 146 -4.99 24.42 -14.36
CA THR A 146 -3.97 23.38 -14.55
C THR A 146 -4.62 22.00 -14.66
N ARG A 147 -4.26 21.24 -15.71
CA ARG A 147 -4.60 19.82 -15.78
C ARG A 147 -3.84 19.08 -14.68
N ARG A 148 -4.55 18.64 -13.64
CA ARG A 148 -4.02 17.73 -12.62
C ARG A 148 -3.67 16.40 -13.30
N GLY A 149 -2.53 15.82 -12.94
CA GLY A 149 -2.29 14.40 -13.18
C GLY A 149 -1.28 13.97 -14.24
N PRO A 150 -0.96 14.68 -15.34
CA PRO A 150 -0.04 14.13 -16.35
C PRO A 150 1.35 13.75 -15.81
N LEU A 151 1.93 14.58 -14.95
CA LEU A 151 3.24 14.30 -14.35
C LEU A 151 3.16 13.16 -13.33
N ASP A 152 2.09 13.11 -12.54
CA ASP A 152 1.86 12.05 -11.57
C ASP A 152 1.64 10.70 -12.25
N ALA A 153 0.84 10.68 -13.32
CA ALA A 153 0.61 9.50 -14.16
C ALA A 153 1.90 9.05 -14.87
N ASP A 154 2.67 9.98 -15.44
CA ASP A 154 3.98 9.65 -16.04
C ASP A 154 4.98 9.13 -15.00
N HIS A 155 5.04 9.73 -13.80
CA HIS A 155 5.88 9.22 -12.72
C HIS A 155 5.48 7.80 -12.32
N LEU A 156 4.18 7.55 -12.12
CA LEU A 156 3.66 6.22 -11.77
C LEU A 156 4.02 5.19 -12.84
N ARG A 157 3.72 5.46 -14.11
CA ARG A 157 4.05 4.56 -15.23
C ARG A 157 5.54 4.25 -15.29
N ARG A 158 6.40 5.27 -15.18
CA ARG A 158 7.87 5.07 -15.22
C ARG A 158 8.40 4.37 -13.97
N THR A 159 7.79 4.59 -12.81
CA THR A 159 8.16 3.88 -11.56
C THR A 159 7.87 2.40 -11.69
N LEU A 160 6.67 2.04 -12.17
CA LEU A 160 6.29 0.66 -12.41
C LEU A 160 7.14 0.03 -13.52
N GLY A 161 7.32 0.71 -14.66
CA GLY A 161 8.18 0.22 -15.74
C GLY A 161 9.64 0.03 -15.33
N ALA A 162 10.16 0.82 -14.38
CA ALA A 162 11.53 0.64 -13.88
C ALA A 162 11.73 -0.61 -13.02
N PHE A 163 10.66 -1.28 -12.54
CA PHE A 163 10.79 -2.60 -11.94
C PHE A 163 11.26 -3.65 -12.95
N GLU A 164 10.94 -3.46 -14.23
CA GLU A 164 11.30 -4.39 -15.31
C GLU A 164 12.81 -4.49 -15.53
N GLU A 165 13.58 -3.54 -15.01
CA GLU A 165 15.05 -3.54 -15.07
C GLU A 165 15.69 -4.35 -13.92
N LEU A 166 14.93 -4.70 -12.88
CA LEU A 166 15.46 -5.41 -11.70
C LEU A 166 16.11 -6.76 -12.01
N PRO A 167 15.61 -7.60 -12.93
CA PRO A 167 16.25 -8.86 -13.27
C PRO A 167 17.67 -8.71 -13.81
N SER A 168 18.02 -7.53 -14.37
CA SER A 168 19.37 -7.26 -14.89
C SER A 168 20.37 -6.83 -13.81
N VAL A 169 19.92 -6.60 -12.57
CA VAL A 169 20.78 -6.17 -11.48
C VAL A 169 21.54 -7.38 -10.93
N GLU A 170 22.87 -7.31 -10.96
CA GLU A 170 23.72 -8.39 -10.45
C GLU A 170 23.55 -8.60 -8.93
N GLY A 171 23.47 -9.88 -8.53
CA GLY A 171 23.39 -10.30 -7.14
C GLY A 171 21.97 -10.27 -6.55
N PRO A 172 21.80 -10.64 -5.27
CA PRO A 172 20.49 -10.63 -4.63
C PRO A 172 20.00 -9.19 -4.44
N VAL A 173 18.73 -8.92 -4.76
CA VAL A 173 18.15 -7.58 -4.70
C VAL A 173 17.03 -7.51 -3.67
N PHE A 174 17.06 -6.49 -2.84
CA PHE A 174 15.89 -6.01 -2.10
C PHE A 174 15.39 -4.75 -2.79
N ALA A 175 14.23 -4.82 -3.44
CA ALA A 175 13.61 -3.68 -4.11
C ALA A 175 12.39 -3.19 -3.31
N PHE A 176 12.30 -1.88 -3.09
CA PHE A 176 11.15 -1.28 -2.40
C PHE A 176 10.67 -0.02 -3.12
N ALA A 177 9.37 0.01 -3.42
CA ALA A 177 8.67 1.21 -3.86
C ALA A 177 7.49 1.51 -2.95
N HIS A 178 7.35 2.80 -2.64
CA HIS A 178 6.12 3.35 -2.12
C HIS A 178 5.35 4.04 -3.26
N VAL A 179 4.29 3.38 -3.72
CA VAL A 179 3.47 3.80 -4.86
C VAL A 179 2.22 4.47 -4.32
N LEU A 180 2.07 5.77 -4.60
CA LEU A 180 1.00 6.65 -4.09
C LEU A 180 -0.37 6.43 -4.75
N SER A 181 -0.60 5.25 -5.32
CA SER A 181 -1.80 4.85 -6.06
C SER A 181 -2.32 3.55 -5.45
N PRO A 182 -3.64 3.37 -5.32
CA PRO A 182 -4.75 4.16 -5.89
C PRO A 182 -5.18 5.44 -5.14
N HIS A 183 -4.47 5.89 -4.11
CA HIS A 183 -4.78 7.13 -3.39
C HIS A 183 -4.94 8.36 -4.31
N SER A 184 -5.71 9.33 -3.84
CA SER A 184 -5.98 10.57 -4.57
C SER A 184 -4.70 11.43 -4.70
N PRO A 185 -4.57 12.23 -5.78
CA PRO A 185 -5.52 12.46 -6.86
C PRO A 185 -5.63 11.29 -7.84
N TYR A 186 -6.80 11.14 -8.47
CA TYR A 186 -7.05 10.14 -9.50
C TYR A 186 -6.53 10.64 -10.85
N VAL A 187 -5.35 10.17 -11.25
CA VAL A 187 -4.57 10.68 -12.40
C VAL A 187 -4.58 9.74 -13.60
N LEU A 188 -5.21 8.58 -13.45
CA LEU A 188 -5.40 7.57 -14.49
C LEU A 188 -6.89 7.23 -14.64
N ASP A 189 -7.33 7.05 -15.89
CA ASP A 189 -8.65 6.49 -16.24
C ASP A 189 -8.55 4.95 -16.42
N PRO A 190 -9.69 4.24 -16.61
CA PRO A 190 -9.68 2.79 -16.77
C PRO A 190 -8.84 2.29 -17.96
N GLU A 191 -8.70 3.09 -19.01
CA GLU A 191 -7.91 2.80 -20.21
C GLU A 191 -6.43 3.21 -20.05
N CYS A 192 -6.00 3.51 -18.83
CA CYS A 192 -4.67 3.99 -18.50
C CYS A 192 -4.27 5.29 -19.20
N GLY A 193 -5.23 6.10 -19.64
CA GLY A 193 -5.07 7.48 -20.08
C GLY A 193 -5.03 8.47 -18.91
N VAL A 194 -4.76 9.74 -19.21
CA VAL A 194 -4.96 10.82 -18.22
C VAL A 194 -6.41 11.28 -18.33
N PRO A 195 -7.21 11.24 -17.24
CA PRO A 195 -8.63 11.58 -17.29
C PRO A 195 -8.88 12.97 -17.89
N THR A 196 -9.92 13.08 -18.72
CA THR A 196 -10.42 14.36 -19.22
C THR A 196 -11.77 14.67 -18.57
N GLY A 197 -11.97 15.91 -18.08
CA GLY A 197 -13.26 16.35 -17.53
C GLY A 197 -13.53 16.00 -16.06
N VAL A 198 -14.81 15.87 -15.71
CA VAL A 198 -15.34 15.83 -14.32
C VAL A 198 -15.21 14.46 -13.65
N ALA A 199 -14.82 13.40 -14.38
CA ALA A 199 -14.66 12.05 -13.81
C ALA A 199 -13.61 12.00 -12.68
N ALA A 200 -12.59 12.86 -12.72
CA ALA A 200 -11.62 13.03 -11.62
C ALA A 200 -12.21 13.71 -10.37
N ALA A 201 -13.41 14.29 -10.45
CA ALA A 201 -14.06 15.02 -9.35
C ALA A 201 -14.95 14.12 -8.47
N HIS A 202 -15.40 12.97 -8.98
CA HIS A 202 -16.17 12.00 -8.18
C HIS A 202 -15.28 10.90 -7.64
N ARG A 203 -15.23 10.79 -6.30
CA ARG A 203 -14.28 9.93 -5.59
C ARG A 203 -14.37 8.46 -6.00
N LYS A 204 -15.60 7.95 -6.15
CA LYS A 204 -15.86 6.54 -6.47
C LYS A 204 -15.38 6.18 -7.88
N GLU A 205 -15.81 6.94 -8.88
CA GLU A 205 -15.46 6.72 -10.28
C GLU A 205 -13.96 6.91 -10.52
N GLY A 206 -13.38 7.96 -9.93
CA GLY A 206 -11.94 8.22 -10.01
C GLY A 206 -11.10 7.12 -9.37
N TYR A 207 -11.45 6.68 -8.15
CA TYR A 207 -10.74 5.61 -7.46
C TYR A 207 -10.79 4.29 -8.24
N ILE A 208 -11.98 3.86 -8.69
CA ILE A 208 -12.13 2.60 -9.44
C ILE A 208 -11.47 2.68 -10.82
N GLY A 209 -11.56 3.82 -11.51
CA GLY A 209 -10.88 3.99 -12.80
C GLY A 209 -9.37 3.88 -12.67
N GLN A 210 -8.78 4.58 -11.70
CA GLN A 210 -7.35 4.49 -11.41
C GLN A 210 -6.94 3.08 -10.96
N LEU A 211 -7.74 2.43 -10.12
CA LEU A 211 -7.48 1.07 -9.63
C LEU A 211 -7.43 0.05 -10.78
N ARG A 212 -8.35 0.13 -11.75
CA ARG A 212 -8.34 -0.75 -12.93
C ARG A 212 -7.06 -0.62 -13.73
N CYS A 213 -6.62 0.60 -14.01
CA CYS A 213 -5.36 0.81 -14.70
C CYS A 213 -4.15 0.32 -13.88
N LEU A 214 -4.13 0.61 -12.58
CA LEU A 214 -3.07 0.15 -11.68
C LEU A 214 -2.96 -1.38 -11.70
N ASN A 215 -4.09 -2.10 -11.67
CA ASN A 215 -4.12 -3.55 -11.75
C ASN A 215 -3.50 -4.07 -13.05
N THR A 216 -3.83 -3.47 -14.20
CA THR A 216 -3.21 -3.83 -15.48
C THR A 216 -1.69 -3.64 -15.43
N MET A 217 -1.21 -2.48 -14.99
CA MET A 217 0.23 -2.22 -14.92
C MET A 217 0.95 -3.14 -13.92
N LEU A 218 0.32 -3.44 -12.78
CA LEU A 218 0.90 -4.38 -11.80
C LEU A 218 0.99 -5.78 -12.39
N LEU A 219 -0.05 -6.25 -13.10
CA LEU A 219 -0.05 -7.57 -13.73
C LEU A 219 1.07 -7.69 -14.77
N ASP A 220 1.27 -6.65 -15.59
CA ASP A 220 2.36 -6.60 -16.57
C ASP A 220 3.73 -6.67 -15.90
N VAL A 221 3.95 -5.84 -14.86
CA VAL A 221 5.21 -5.81 -14.11
C VAL A 221 5.52 -7.17 -13.48
N VAL A 222 4.56 -7.76 -12.74
CA VAL A 222 4.83 -9.03 -12.05
C VAL A 222 5.01 -10.18 -13.04
N THR A 223 4.24 -10.21 -14.14
CA THR A 223 4.42 -11.22 -15.19
C THR A 223 5.83 -11.15 -15.78
N ARG A 224 6.31 -9.93 -16.03
CA ARG A 224 7.66 -9.73 -16.56
C ARG A 224 8.75 -10.12 -15.57
N LEU A 225 8.62 -9.71 -14.31
CA LEU A 225 9.56 -10.11 -13.25
C LEU A 225 9.66 -11.62 -13.12
N LEU A 226 8.53 -12.34 -13.14
CA LEU A 226 8.51 -13.80 -13.06
C LEU A 226 9.13 -14.48 -14.28
N ARG A 227 8.99 -13.88 -15.47
CA ARG A 227 9.53 -14.44 -16.72
C ARG A 227 11.03 -14.20 -16.88
N GLU A 228 11.52 -13.04 -16.46
CA GLU A 228 12.87 -12.56 -16.76
C GLU A 228 13.87 -12.73 -15.62
N SER A 229 13.41 -13.08 -14.41
CA SER A 229 14.31 -13.37 -13.29
C SER A 229 14.83 -14.81 -13.38
N ASP A 230 16.16 -14.97 -13.41
CA ASP A 230 16.81 -16.29 -13.41
C ASP A 230 16.53 -17.08 -12.13
N VAL A 231 16.37 -16.38 -11.01
CA VAL A 231 15.96 -16.93 -9.71
C VAL A 231 14.54 -16.46 -9.42
N ALA A 232 13.65 -17.40 -9.08
CA ALA A 232 12.28 -17.09 -8.74
C ALA A 232 12.23 -16.03 -7.62
N PRO A 233 11.67 -14.82 -7.87
CA PRO A 233 11.69 -13.75 -6.90
C PRO A 233 10.61 -13.95 -5.83
N VAL A 234 10.77 -13.33 -4.67
CA VAL A 234 9.65 -13.07 -3.74
C VAL A 234 9.02 -11.73 -4.14
N ILE A 235 7.73 -11.71 -4.49
CA ILE A 235 7.02 -10.48 -4.88
C ILE A 235 5.89 -10.21 -3.91
N LEU A 236 5.87 -9.01 -3.33
CA LEU A 236 4.88 -8.59 -2.34
C LEU A 236 4.11 -7.37 -2.84
N LEU A 237 2.86 -7.58 -3.26
CA LEU A 237 1.91 -6.51 -3.53
C LEU A 237 1.10 -6.26 -2.26
N GLN A 238 1.35 -5.13 -1.59
CA GLN A 238 0.76 -4.82 -0.28
C GLN A 238 0.15 -3.43 -0.27
N GLY A 239 -1.14 -3.34 0.01
CA GLY A 239 -1.81 -2.10 0.40
C GLY A 239 -1.34 -1.65 1.79
N ASP A 240 -1.17 -0.36 2.00
CA ASP A 240 -0.78 0.19 3.30
C ASP A 240 -1.93 0.27 4.32
N HIS A 241 -3.12 0.55 3.82
CA HIS A 241 -4.41 0.62 4.49
C HIS A 241 -5.52 0.66 3.44
N GLY A 242 -6.78 0.57 3.88
CA GLY A 242 -7.94 0.71 3.01
C GLY A 242 -8.34 2.16 2.75
N THR A 243 -9.53 2.33 2.18
CA THR A 243 -10.08 3.64 1.82
C THR A 243 -10.66 4.38 3.02
N SER A 244 -11.12 5.61 2.80
CA SER A 244 -11.67 6.48 3.84
C SER A 244 -13.00 7.13 3.44
N THR A 245 -13.86 6.40 2.71
CA THR A 245 -15.16 6.88 2.22
C THR A 245 -16.18 7.12 3.33
N LEU A 246 -16.08 6.40 4.46
CA LEU A 246 -16.87 6.62 5.67
C LEU A 246 -16.32 7.71 6.59
N ARG A 247 -15.31 8.47 6.15
CA ARG A 247 -14.84 9.71 6.80
C ARG A 247 -14.49 9.52 8.28
N TYR A 248 -13.70 8.48 8.58
CA TYR A 248 -13.25 8.19 9.95
C TYR A 248 -12.63 9.42 10.65
N SER A 249 -11.99 10.31 9.88
CA SER A 249 -11.35 11.54 10.36
C SER A 249 -12.32 12.60 10.91
N GLU A 250 -13.63 12.46 10.70
CA GLU A 250 -14.64 13.32 11.33
C GLU A 250 -15.05 12.88 12.74
N SER A 251 -14.55 11.73 13.18
CA SER A 251 -14.82 11.22 14.53
C SER A 251 -14.16 12.13 15.58
N PRO A 252 -14.81 12.40 16.72
CA PRO A 252 -14.24 13.26 17.78
C PRO A 252 -12.93 12.75 18.37
N SER A 253 -12.73 11.43 18.37
CA SER A 253 -11.55 10.74 18.90
C SER A 253 -11.45 9.33 18.31
N ALA A 254 -10.30 8.69 18.47
CA ALA A 254 -10.02 7.37 17.89
C ALA A 254 -10.95 6.26 18.44
N ASP A 255 -11.32 6.31 19.72
CA ASP A 255 -12.26 5.39 20.38
C ASP A 255 -13.72 5.58 19.91
N ARG A 256 -14.01 6.67 19.19
CA ARG A 256 -15.34 7.01 18.67
C ARG A 256 -15.48 6.79 17.17
N VAL A 257 -14.45 6.26 16.52
CA VAL A 257 -14.53 5.88 15.11
C VAL A 257 -15.56 4.76 14.93
N PRO A 258 -16.55 4.92 14.03
CA PRO A 258 -17.52 3.87 13.74
C PRO A 258 -16.85 2.57 13.27
N ALA A 259 -17.42 1.43 13.69
CA ALA A 259 -16.82 0.12 13.42
C ALA A 259 -16.72 -0.19 11.91
N ASP A 260 -17.67 0.26 11.09
CA ASP A 260 -17.64 0.16 9.64
C ASP A 260 -16.56 1.04 9.00
N ALA A 261 -16.40 2.28 9.48
CA ALA A 261 -15.30 3.16 9.05
C ALA A 261 -13.93 2.59 9.41
N SER A 262 -13.83 1.94 10.58
CA SER A 262 -12.63 1.23 11.02
C SER A 262 -12.32 0.01 10.15
N ARG A 263 -13.33 -0.83 9.85
CA ARG A 263 -13.18 -1.97 8.93
C ARG A 263 -12.75 -1.52 7.53
N GLU A 264 -13.38 -0.47 7.00
CA GLU A 264 -12.99 0.11 5.72
C GLU A 264 -11.51 0.51 5.72
N ARG A 265 -11.06 1.21 6.77
CA ARG A 265 -9.71 1.75 6.82
C ARG A 265 -8.65 0.67 7.09
N PHE A 266 -8.97 -0.38 7.84
CA PHE A 266 -8.04 -1.50 8.03
C PHE A 266 -8.01 -2.46 6.83
N GLY A 267 -9.04 -2.49 5.97
CA GLY A 267 -9.12 -3.43 4.85
C GLY A 267 -8.13 -3.12 3.73
N ALA A 268 -6.91 -3.66 3.83
CA ALA A 268 -5.82 -3.45 2.88
C ALA A 268 -5.61 -4.68 1.98
N PHE A 269 -5.35 -4.46 0.70
CA PHE A 269 -5.06 -5.54 -0.26
C PHE A 269 -3.72 -6.22 0.03
N GLY A 270 -3.62 -7.51 -0.27
CA GLY A 270 -2.37 -8.25 -0.24
C GLY A 270 -2.36 -9.42 -1.21
N ALA A 271 -1.30 -9.52 -2.00
CA ALA A 271 -1.02 -10.67 -2.85
C ALA A 271 0.49 -10.93 -2.87
N TYR A 272 0.88 -12.19 -2.68
CA TYR A 272 2.27 -12.56 -2.44
C TYR A 272 2.67 -13.74 -3.32
N TYR A 273 3.62 -13.52 -4.23
CA TYR A 273 4.28 -14.62 -4.93
C TYR A 273 5.45 -15.10 -4.07
N LEU A 274 5.37 -16.37 -3.68
CA LEU A 274 6.21 -16.97 -2.65
C LEU A 274 6.70 -18.33 -3.16
N PRO A 275 7.88 -18.40 -3.82
CA PRO A 275 8.43 -19.68 -4.28
C PRO A 275 8.73 -20.63 -3.12
N ASP A 276 8.95 -21.91 -3.44
CA ASP A 276 9.40 -22.93 -2.48
C ASP A 276 8.49 -23.11 -1.25
N SER A 277 7.17 -23.11 -1.48
CA SER A 277 6.13 -23.28 -0.44
C SER A 277 6.09 -22.16 0.61
N GLY A 278 6.49 -20.93 0.25
CA GLY A 278 6.49 -19.80 1.17
C GLY A 278 5.10 -19.34 1.60
N GLU A 279 4.04 -19.71 0.89
CA GLU A 279 2.64 -19.43 1.28
C GLU A 279 2.28 -20.00 2.66
N VAL A 280 2.95 -21.09 3.08
CA VAL A 280 2.78 -21.70 4.41
C VAL A 280 3.15 -20.72 5.53
N ALA A 281 4.05 -19.76 5.28
CA ALA A 281 4.44 -18.75 6.25
C ALA A 281 3.38 -17.65 6.45
N PHE A 282 2.41 -17.53 5.54
CA PHE A 282 1.40 -16.47 5.55
C PHE A 282 0.04 -16.97 6.04
N GLY A 283 -0.34 -18.22 5.73
CA GLY A 283 -1.64 -18.77 6.11
C GLY A 283 -2.82 -17.97 5.54
N ASP A 284 -3.97 -18.05 6.22
CA ASP A 284 -5.22 -17.44 5.74
C ASP A 284 -5.43 -15.99 6.21
N THR A 285 -4.65 -15.53 7.19
CA THR A 285 -4.78 -14.17 7.75
C THR A 285 -3.43 -13.52 7.96
N VAL A 286 -3.25 -12.33 7.41
CA VAL A 286 -1.99 -11.59 7.44
C VAL A 286 -2.25 -10.12 7.73
N THR A 287 -1.52 -9.57 8.69
CA THR A 287 -1.44 -8.12 8.87
C THR A 287 -0.10 -7.55 8.40
N VAL A 288 -0.12 -6.30 7.94
CA VAL A 288 1.04 -5.59 7.34
C VAL A 288 2.33 -5.75 8.16
N VAL A 289 2.27 -5.70 9.49
CA VAL A 289 3.41 -5.83 10.40
C VAL A 289 4.18 -7.14 10.22
N ASN A 290 3.48 -8.22 9.85
CA ASN A 290 4.06 -9.56 9.75
C ASN A 290 4.52 -9.92 8.34
N VAL A 291 4.17 -9.16 7.30
CA VAL A 291 4.46 -9.51 5.88
C VAL A 291 5.96 -9.74 5.63
N LEU A 292 6.81 -8.76 5.93
CA LEU A 292 8.27 -8.92 5.75
C LEU A 292 8.86 -9.87 6.80
N GLY A 293 8.32 -9.87 8.03
CA GLY A 293 8.73 -10.82 9.06
C GLY A 293 8.56 -12.28 8.63
N ASN A 294 7.45 -12.61 7.97
CA ASN A 294 7.17 -13.95 7.45
C ASN A 294 8.20 -14.36 6.40
N VAL A 295 8.50 -13.46 5.44
CA VAL A 295 9.54 -13.68 4.43
C VAL A 295 10.90 -13.91 5.07
N LEU A 296 11.32 -13.04 5.99
CA LEU A 296 12.64 -13.14 6.62
C LEU A 296 12.78 -14.42 7.47
N ARG A 297 11.74 -14.82 8.21
CA ARG A 297 11.73 -16.07 8.97
C ARG A 297 11.81 -17.28 8.05
N HIS A 298 10.99 -17.32 7.00
CA HIS A 298 10.86 -18.48 6.14
C HIS A 298 12.10 -18.68 5.24
N TYR A 299 12.52 -17.66 4.51
CA TYR A 299 13.59 -17.78 3.51
C TYR A 299 15.00 -17.56 4.07
N LEU A 300 15.13 -16.83 5.18
CA LEU A 300 16.43 -16.40 5.71
C LEU A 300 16.67 -16.82 7.16
N GLY A 301 15.79 -17.67 7.72
CA GLY A 301 15.92 -18.19 9.08
C GLY A 301 16.05 -17.09 10.14
N ALA A 302 15.46 -15.92 9.91
CA ALA A 302 15.62 -14.78 10.81
C ALA A 302 15.01 -15.09 12.18
N ASP A 303 15.78 -14.87 13.25
CA ASP A 303 15.30 -14.93 14.62
C ASP A 303 14.54 -13.64 14.96
N LEU A 304 13.30 -13.56 14.47
CA LEU A 304 12.39 -12.45 14.68
C LEU A 304 11.08 -12.98 15.26
N PRO A 305 10.64 -12.50 16.44
CA PRO A 305 9.33 -12.89 16.96
C PRO A 305 8.24 -12.46 15.98
N ARG A 306 7.18 -13.27 15.88
CA ARG A 306 5.96 -12.86 15.18
C ARG A 306 5.26 -11.79 16.04
N GLU A 307 4.86 -10.69 15.43
CA GLU A 307 4.07 -9.68 16.12
C GLU A 307 2.60 -10.12 16.20
N PRO A 308 1.84 -9.69 17.23
CA PRO A 308 0.40 -9.89 17.24
C PRO A 308 -0.25 -9.19 16.04
N ASP A 309 -1.40 -9.67 15.57
CA ASP A 309 -2.14 -9.03 14.47
C ASP A 309 -2.97 -7.83 14.96
N ASP A 310 -2.48 -7.14 15.99
CA ASP A 310 -3.17 -6.04 16.64
C ASP A 310 -3.35 -4.86 15.69
N ARG A 311 -4.51 -4.21 15.81
CA ARG A 311 -4.90 -3.06 15.01
C ARG A 311 -5.03 -1.84 15.92
N TYR A 312 -4.50 -0.71 15.49
CA TYR A 312 -4.47 0.52 16.26
C TYR A 312 -5.07 1.66 15.43
N LEU A 313 -6.13 2.25 15.95
CA LEU A 313 -6.77 3.44 15.42
C LEU A 313 -6.05 4.68 15.94
N SER A 314 -5.88 5.68 15.08
CA SER A 314 -5.51 7.03 15.47
C SER A 314 -6.07 8.02 14.44
N LEU A 315 -6.15 9.30 14.78
CA LEU A 315 -6.60 10.36 13.86
C LEU A 315 -5.39 11.13 13.33
N GLU A 316 -5.53 11.81 12.18
CA GLU A 316 -4.42 12.50 11.51
C GLU A 316 -3.72 13.55 12.41
N GLY A 317 -4.49 14.27 13.22
CA GLY A 317 -3.97 15.28 14.16
C GLY A 317 -3.33 14.71 15.43
N SER A 318 -3.49 13.41 15.67
CA SER A 318 -3.02 12.71 16.87
C SER A 318 -2.53 11.31 16.50
N ALA A 319 -1.66 11.22 15.48
CA ALA A 319 -1.29 9.95 14.86
C ALA A 319 -0.67 8.92 15.82
N TYR A 320 -0.09 9.36 16.94
CA TYR A 320 0.48 8.50 17.99
C TYR A 320 -0.44 8.28 19.20
N ASP A 321 -1.65 8.85 19.20
CA ASP A 321 -2.70 8.54 20.18
C ASP A 321 -3.43 7.25 19.75
N PHE A 322 -2.83 6.11 20.10
CA PHE A 322 -3.29 4.81 19.65
C PHE A 322 -4.45 4.29 20.49
N HIS A 323 -5.57 4.01 19.83
CA HIS A 323 -6.65 3.21 20.40
C HIS A 323 -6.63 1.81 19.78
N ARG A 324 -6.39 0.77 20.58
CA ARG A 324 -6.42 -0.61 20.09
C ARG A 324 -7.83 -1.00 19.66
N ALA A 325 -7.99 -1.47 18.43
CA ALA A 325 -9.26 -1.98 17.94
C ALA A 325 -9.61 -3.27 18.70
N ILE A 326 -10.80 -3.31 19.29
CA ILE A 326 -11.36 -4.56 19.80
C ILE A 326 -12.23 -5.12 18.68
N GLU A 327 -11.75 -6.15 17.99
CA GLU A 327 -12.62 -6.88 17.08
C GLU A 327 -13.67 -7.63 17.92
N PRO A 328 -14.96 -7.56 17.54
CA PRO A 328 -15.93 -8.51 18.09
C PRO A 328 -15.48 -9.92 17.73
N PRO A 329 -15.65 -10.92 18.62
CA PRO A 329 -15.30 -12.30 18.30
C PRO A 329 -15.99 -12.76 17.01
N PRO A 330 -15.34 -13.60 16.19
CA PRO A 330 -15.92 -14.06 14.94
C PRO A 330 -17.20 -14.89 15.23
N GLY A 331 -18.35 -14.30 14.94
CA GLY A 331 -19.64 -14.95 15.13
C GLY A 331 -20.80 -13.98 15.05
N ASP A 332 -21.15 -13.52 13.83
CA ASP A 332 -22.56 -13.27 13.42
C ASP A 332 -22.76 -12.74 11.98
N THR A 333 -21.77 -12.79 11.09
CA THR A 333 -21.99 -12.43 9.66
C THR A 333 -22.47 -13.59 8.78
N ALA A 334 -22.65 -14.79 9.34
CA ALA A 334 -23.25 -15.93 8.63
C ALA A 334 -24.78 -15.85 8.61
N ARG A 335 -25.37 -14.84 7.93
CA ARG A 335 -26.77 -14.86 7.48
C ARG A 335 -27.09 -13.84 6.38
N ALA A 336 -26.29 -13.81 5.32
CA ALA A 336 -26.77 -13.36 4.01
C ALA A 336 -26.97 -14.60 3.11
N SER A 337 -28.03 -15.35 3.37
CA SER A 337 -28.47 -16.44 2.51
C SER A 337 -28.85 -15.89 1.13
N SER A 338 -28.20 -16.39 0.08
CA SER A 338 -28.61 -16.24 -1.32
C SER A 338 -30.11 -16.50 -1.51
N PRO A 339 -30.86 -15.68 -2.26
CA PRO A 339 -32.21 -16.04 -2.65
C PRO A 339 -32.16 -17.13 -3.72
N ARG A 340 -32.34 -18.39 -3.31
CA ARG A 340 -32.69 -19.49 -4.23
C ARG A 340 -34.01 -19.16 -4.91
N ARG A 341 -33.98 -18.96 -6.23
CA ARG A 341 -35.17 -18.95 -7.09
C ARG A 341 -35.91 -20.29 -6.97
N LEU A 342 -37.08 -20.27 -6.35
CA LEU A 342 -38.08 -21.33 -6.47
C LEU A 342 -38.74 -21.22 -7.85
N ARG A 343 -38.42 -22.17 -8.74
CA ARG A 343 -39.28 -22.52 -9.88
C ARG A 343 -40.56 -23.11 -9.31
N ARG A 344 -41.71 -22.47 -9.56
CA ARG A 344 -43.01 -23.13 -9.50
C ARG A 344 -43.35 -23.62 -10.92
N GLY A 345 -43.48 -24.92 -11.06
CA GLY A 345 -44.23 -25.53 -12.16
C GLY A 345 -45.67 -25.76 -11.71
N THR A 346 -46.59 -25.42 -12.61
CA THR A 346 -47.84 -26.12 -12.88
C THR A 346 -48.06 -26.03 -14.36
#